data_AF-A0A662PCP8-F1
#
_entry.id   AF-A0A662PCP8-F1
#
_cell.length_a   1.000
_cell.length_b   1.000
_cell.length_c   1.000
_cell.angle_alpha   90.00
_cell.angle_beta   90.00
_cell.angle_gamma   90.00
#
_symmetry.space_group_name_H-M   'P 1'
#
loop_
_entity.id
_entity.type
_entity.pdbx_description
1 polymer ?
#
loop_
_entity_poly.entity_id
_entity_poly.type
_entity_poly.pdbx_seq_one_letter_code
_entity_poly.pdbx_strand_id
1 'polypeptide(L)'
;MLGKLARWLRLLGYDTEYGGDDSEIISRGLSDDRIILSRDKELIRRASSIGARALLVSNEKIEGQLAQLLSENLIDIESGESRCPMCNGEVKYSNGIWVCIKCGKKYWIGRHWKSIREVLRRVRSIARPRDGRNFSQAG
;
A
#
# COMPACT_ATOMS: atom_id res chain seq x y z
N MET A 1 -2.81 6.93 12.04
CA MET A 1 -3.58 6.07 11.11
C MET A 1 -2.90 6.02 9.75
N LEU A 2 -3.12 4.97 8.95
CA LEU A 2 -2.41 4.72 7.67
C LEU A 2 -3.20 5.12 6.41
N GLY A 3 -4.23 5.97 6.53
CA GLY A 3 -5.09 6.33 5.39
C GLY A 3 -4.35 6.98 4.21
N LYS A 4 -3.29 7.76 4.49
CA LYS A 4 -2.44 8.32 3.43
C LYS A 4 -1.68 7.21 2.69
N LEU A 5 -1.13 6.24 3.41
CA LEU A 5 -0.45 5.08 2.83
C LEU A 5 -1.40 4.27 1.95
N ALA A 6 -2.62 3.99 2.40
CA ALA A 6 -3.62 3.27 1.61
C ALA A 6 -3.92 3.96 0.27
N ARG A 7 -4.02 5.29 0.25
CA ARG A 7 -4.21 6.07 -0.98
C ARG A 7 -3.02 5.96 -1.93
N TRP A 8 -1.80 5.92 -1.39
CA TRP A 8 -0.58 5.75 -2.17
C TRP A 8 -0.46 4.36 -2.76
N LEU A 9 -0.74 3.32 -1.98
CA LEU A 9 -0.73 1.93 -2.45
C LEU A 9 -1.71 1.74 -3.61
N ARG A 10 -2.93 2.26 -3.50
CA ARG A 10 -3.91 2.26 -4.60
C ARG A 10 -3.41 2.99 -5.83
N LEU A 11 -2.78 4.16 -5.66
CA LEU A 11 -2.20 4.91 -6.76
C LEU A 11 -1.10 4.13 -7.49
N LEU A 12 -0.29 3.36 -6.74
CA LEU A 12 0.72 2.44 -7.24
C LEU A 12 0.14 1.10 -7.74
N GLY A 13 -1.18 0.97 -7.76
CA GLY A 13 -1.89 -0.17 -8.33
C GLY A 13 -2.23 -1.32 -7.39
N TYR A 14 -1.81 -1.24 -6.13
CA TYR A 14 -2.12 -2.27 -5.15
C TYR A 14 -3.59 -2.23 -4.75
N ASP A 15 -4.23 -3.40 -4.78
CA ASP A 15 -5.53 -3.61 -4.13
C ASP A 15 -5.35 -3.38 -2.62
N THR A 16 -5.88 -2.27 -2.11
CA THR A 16 -5.70 -1.89 -0.70
C THR A 16 -7.02 -1.48 -0.07
N GLU A 17 -7.46 -2.28 0.90
CA GLU A 17 -8.55 -1.91 1.81
C GLU A 17 -8.04 -1.07 2.98
N TYR A 18 -8.92 -0.26 3.57
CA TYR A 18 -8.57 0.60 4.70
C TYR A 18 -9.79 0.85 5.59
N GLY A 19 -9.61 0.67 6.88
CA GLY A 19 -10.68 0.75 7.88
C GLY A 19 -11.03 -0.63 8.44
N GLY A 20 -12.10 -0.68 9.22
CA GLY A 20 -12.54 -1.85 9.97
C GLY A 20 -11.93 -1.91 11.37
N ASP A 21 -12.47 -2.80 12.19
CA ASP A 21 -11.91 -3.15 13.50
C ASP A 21 -10.82 -4.24 13.39
N ASP A 22 -10.13 -4.51 14.50
CA ASP A 22 -9.05 -5.49 14.55
C ASP A 22 -9.48 -6.89 14.07
N SER A 23 -10.71 -7.31 14.40
CA SER A 23 -11.22 -8.64 14.05
C SER A 23 -11.55 -8.72 12.56
N GLU A 24 -12.17 -7.68 12.00
CA GLU A 24 -12.44 -7.56 10.57
C GLU A 24 -11.15 -7.54 9.75
N ILE A 25 -10.14 -6.77 10.19
CA ILE A 25 -8.85 -6.67 9.51
C ILE A 25 -8.14 -8.03 9.50
N ILE A 26 -8.10 -8.72 10.64
CA ILE A 26 -7.49 -10.04 10.76
C ILE A 26 -8.22 -11.06 9.89
N SER A 27 -9.55 -11.11 9.98
CA SER A 27 -10.40 -12.04 9.22
C SER A 27 -10.17 -11.90 7.71
N ARG A 28 -10.20 -10.66 7.19
CA ARG A 28 -9.92 -10.38 5.77
C ARG A 28 -8.48 -10.67 5.38
N GLY A 29 -7.52 -10.40 6.27
CA GLY A 29 -6.12 -10.73 6.07
C GLY A 29 -5.91 -12.22 5.77
N LEU A 30 -6.63 -13.06 6.52
CA LEU A 30 -6.58 -14.51 6.37
C LEU A 30 -7.38 -15.01 5.16
N SER A 31 -8.63 -14.55 4.98
CA SER A 31 -9.52 -15.08 3.93
C SER A 31 -9.04 -14.76 2.52
N ASP A 32 -8.47 -13.58 2.33
CA ASP A 32 -8.13 -13.04 1.02
C ASP A 32 -6.61 -13.15 0.72
N ASP A 33 -5.85 -13.81 1.59
CA ASP A 33 -4.38 -13.82 1.59
C ASP A 33 -3.80 -12.40 1.41
N ARG A 34 -4.18 -11.47 2.29
CA ARG A 34 -3.74 -10.07 2.26
C ARG A 34 -2.66 -9.83 3.32
N ILE A 35 -1.78 -8.86 3.06
CA ILE A 35 -0.82 -8.38 4.05
C ILE A 35 -1.48 -7.29 4.90
N ILE A 36 -1.52 -7.50 6.22
CA ILE A 36 -2.02 -6.52 7.18
C ILE A 36 -0.92 -5.50 7.47
N LEU A 37 -1.20 -4.22 7.21
CA LEU A 37 -0.33 -3.10 7.56
C LEU A 37 -0.93 -2.33 8.73
N SER A 38 -0.20 -2.21 9.84
CA SER A 38 -0.63 -1.41 10.99
C SER A 38 0.56 -0.74 11.68
N ARG A 39 0.29 0.35 12.41
CA ARG A 39 1.24 0.90 13.39
C ARG A 39 0.96 0.41 14.82
N ASP A 40 -0.13 -0.33 15.00
CA ASP A 40 -0.50 -0.94 16.27
C ASP A 40 0.26 -2.27 16.42
N LYS A 41 1.15 -2.32 17.42
CA LYS A 41 1.97 -3.50 17.69
C LYS A 41 1.14 -4.69 18.15
N GLU A 42 0.07 -4.46 18.90
CA GLU A 42 -0.77 -5.53 19.43
C GLU A 42 -1.59 -6.16 18.33
N LEU A 43 -2.15 -5.37 17.41
CA LEU A 43 -2.83 -5.89 16.22
C LEU A 43 -1.89 -6.76 15.37
N ILE A 44 -0.67 -6.29 15.09
CA ILE A 44 0.32 -7.06 14.33
C ILE A 44 0.68 -8.36 15.05
N ARG A 45 0.90 -8.31 16.37
CA ARG A 45 1.20 -9.49 17.18
C ARG A 45 0.07 -10.52 17.11
N ARG A 46 -1.18 -10.09 17.30
CA ARG A 46 -2.37 -10.95 17.22
C ARG A 46 -2.51 -11.59 15.83
N ALA A 47 -2.43 -10.79 14.78
CA ALA A 47 -2.52 -11.25 13.40
C ALA A 47 -1.46 -12.32 13.09
N SER A 48 -0.19 -12.05 13.41
CA SER A 48 0.90 -13.01 13.19
C SER A 48 0.77 -14.28 14.04
N SER A 49 0.25 -14.18 15.27
CA SER A 49 0.10 -15.34 16.16
C SER A 49 -0.88 -16.40 15.65
N ILE A 50 -1.76 -16.03 14.72
CA ILE A 50 -2.72 -16.94 14.09
C ILE A 50 -2.44 -17.18 12.60
N GLY A 51 -1.22 -16.85 12.14
CA GLY A 51 -0.75 -17.16 10.79
C GLY A 51 -1.04 -16.10 9.72
N ALA A 52 -1.62 -14.95 10.05
CA ALA A 52 -1.83 -13.89 9.07
C ALA A 52 -0.51 -13.19 8.71
N ARG A 53 -0.33 -12.86 7.44
CA ARG A 53 0.80 -12.03 6.97
C ARG A 53 0.59 -10.60 7.46
N ALA A 54 1.49 -10.09 8.29
CA ALA A 54 1.36 -8.77 8.90
C ALA A 54 2.71 -8.06 9.00
N LEU A 55 2.71 -6.74 8.79
CA LEU A 55 3.89 -5.89 8.89
C LEU A 55 3.59 -4.64 9.75
N LEU A 56 4.43 -4.43 10.76
CA LEU A 56 4.43 -3.20 11.54
C LEU A 56 5.06 -2.05 10.73
N VAL A 57 4.28 -1.02 10.44
CA VAL A 57 4.74 0.21 9.79
C VAL A 57 5.32 1.14 10.85
N SER A 58 6.64 1.34 10.85
CA SER A 58 7.34 2.08 11.92
C SER A 58 7.56 3.55 11.60
N ASN A 59 7.56 3.93 10.32
CA ASN A 59 7.85 5.31 9.90
C ASN A 59 6.61 6.21 9.99
N GLU A 60 6.81 7.48 10.34
CA GLU A 60 5.75 8.49 10.38
C GLU A 60 5.47 9.15 9.03
N LYS A 61 6.51 9.34 8.21
CA LYS A 61 6.43 10.04 6.93
C LYS A 61 6.09 9.06 5.81
N ILE A 62 5.29 9.52 4.86
CA ILE A 62 4.81 8.67 3.75
C ILE A 62 5.96 8.13 2.91
N GLU A 63 7.00 8.92 2.67
CA GLU A 63 8.19 8.50 1.94
C GLU A 63 8.90 7.34 2.65
N GLY A 64 9.00 7.41 3.98
CA GLY A 64 9.61 6.36 4.78
C GLY A 64 8.74 5.11 4.89
N GLN A 65 7.42 5.26 4.94
CA GLN A 65 6.48 4.14 4.92
C GLN A 65 6.55 3.36 3.60
N LEU A 66 6.52 4.07 2.47
CA LEU A 66 6.67 3.46 1.15
C LEU A 66 8.06 2.84 0.97
N ALA A 67 9.12 3.51 1.44
CA ALA A 67 10.48 2.97 1.38
C ALA A 67 10.63 1.70 2.23
N GLN A 68 9.96 1.62 3.39
CA GLN A 68 9.91 0.40 4.19
C GLN A 68 9.26 -0.73 3.39
N LEU A 69 8.08 -0.52 2.80
CA LEU A 69 7.40 -1.55 2.01
C LEU A 69 8.21 -1.98 0.78
N LEU A 70 8.87 -1.03 0.11
CA LEU A 70 9.75 -1.31 -1.02
C LEU A 70 10.96 -2.16 -0.59
N SER A 71 11.58 -1.84 0.55
CA SER A 71 12.74 -2.60 1.08
C SER A 71 12.35 -4.00 1.59
N GLU A 72 11.08 -4.20 1.98
CA GLU A 72 10.50 -5.51 2.32
C GLU A 72 10.01 -6.28 1.07
N ASN A 73 10.24 -5.74 -0.13
CA ASN A 73 9.80 -6.31 -1.41
C ASN A 73 8.28 -6.58 -1.47
N LEU A 74 7.49 -5.78 -0.75
CA LEU A 74 6.02 -5.88 -0.73
C LEU A 74 5.38 -5.02 -1.82
N ILE A 75 6.10 -4.01 -2.31
CA ILE A 75 5.66 -3.14 -3.39
C ILE A 75 6.78 -2.88 -4.38
N ASP A 76 6.38 -2.52 -5.57
CA ASP A 76 7.13 -1.88 -6.64
C ASP A 76 6.49 -0.50 -6.85
N ILE A 77 7.32 0.47 -7.21
CA ILE A 77 6.92 1.84 -7.48
C ILE A 77 6.91 2.16 -8.98
N GLU A 78 7.26 1.19 -9.83
CA GLU A 78 7.24 1.28 -11.29
C GLU A 78 6.01 0.58 -11.91
N SER A 79 5.18 -0.08 -11.11
CA SER A 79 3.96 -0.78 -11.55
C SER A 79 2.97 0.17 -12.26
N GLY A 80 2.47 -0.27 -13.42
CA GLY A 80 1.77 0.57 -14.40
C GLY A 80 0.24 0.67 -14.28
N GLU A 81 -0.39 -0.07 -13.38
CA GLU A 81 -1.86 -0.16 -13.31
C GLU A 81 -2.42 0.49 -12.05
N SER A 82 -2.71 1.80 -12.06
CA SER A 82 -3.28 2.48 -10.89
C SER A 82 -4.70 2.00 -10.55
N ARG A 83 -5.07 2.10 -9.28
CA ARG A 83 -6.45 2.00 -8.77
C ARG A 83 -6.92 3.36 -8.25
N CYS A 84 -8.23 3.53 -8.09
CA CYS A 84 -8.82 4.75 -7.55
C CYS A 84 -8.32 4.98 -6.10
N PRO A 85 -7.59 6.09 -5.81
CA PRO A 85 -7.08 6.33 -4.47
C PRO A 85 -8.19 6.50 -3.41
N MET A 86 -9.39 6.88 -3.82
CA MET A 86 -10.51 7.11 -2.89
C MET A 86 -11.18 5.82 -2.45
N CYS A 87 -11.49 4.92 -3.40
CA CYS A 87 -12.37 3.79 -3.15
C CYS A 87 -11.79 2.43 -3.55
N ASN A 88 -10.53 2.39 -4.02
CA ASN A 88 -9.85 1.19 -4.48
C ASN A 88 -10.45 0.54 -5.76
N GLY A 89 -11.44 1.18 -6.39
CA GLY A 89 -12.03 0.70 -7.64
C GLY A 89 -11.09 0.84 -8.83
N GLU A 90 -11.30 -0.01 -9.84
CA GLU A 90 -10.62 0.09 -11.14
C GLU A 90 -10.84 1.47 -11.77
N VAL A 91 -9.82 1.97 -12.48
CA VAL A 91 -9.89 3.19 -13.27
C VAL A 91 -9.69 2.87 -14.75
N LYS A 92 -10.56 3.42 -15.60
CA LYS A 92 -10.45 3.29 -17.05
C LYS A 92 -9.93 4.59 -17.64
N TYR A 93 -8.96 4.46 -18.54
CA TYR A 93 -8.40 5.61 -19.25
C TYR A 93 -9.13 5.84 -20.57
N SER A 94 -9.63 7.06 -20.78
CA SER A 94 -10.25 7.47 -22.04
C SER A 94 -10.05 8.98 -22.24
N ASN A 95 -9.69 9.40 -23.45
CA ASN A 95 -9.54 10.81 -23.83
C ASN A 95 -8.68 11.64 -22.85
N GLY A 96 -7.54 11.11 -22.41
CA GLY A 96 -6.63 11.85 -21.52
C GLY A 96 -6.97 11.80 -20.03
N ILE A 97 -8.06 11.12 -19.64
CA ILE A 97 -8.59 11.12 -18.27
C ILE A 97 -8.79 9.69 -17.79
N TRP A 98 -8.38 9.42 -16.55
CA TRP A 98 -8.74 8.19 -15.83
C TRP A 98 -10.04 8.41 -15.06
N VAL A 99 -11.01 7.53 -15.20
CA VAL A 99 -12.30 7.57 -14.50
C VAL A 99 -12.50 6.28 -13.71
N CYS A 100 -12.77 6.41 -12.41
CA CYS A 100 -13.10 5.25 -11.60
C CYS A 100 -14.49 4.70 -11.96
N ILE A 101 -14.59 3.40 -12.24
CA ILE A 101 -15.86 2.77 -12.59
C ILE A 101 -16.80 2.58 -11.39
N LYS A 102 -16.26 2.62 -10.16
CA LYS A 102 -17.04 2.45 -8.92
C LYS A 102 -17.61 3.77 -8.39
N CYS A 103 -16.80 4.83 -8.32
CA CYS A 103 -17.21 6.10 -7.73
C CYS A 103 -17.26 7.29 -8.71
N GLY A 104 -16.95 7.09 -9.99
CA GLY A 104 -17.01 8.12 -11.03
C GLY A 104 -15.91 9.19 -10.94
N LYS A 105 -14.98 9.09 -9.98
CA LYS A 105 -13.94 10.11 -9.79
C LYS A 105 -12.97 10.15 -10.97
N LYS A 106 -12.66 11.37 -11.42
CA LYS A 106 -11.79 11.67 -12.56
C LYS A 106 -10.39 12.06 -12.09
N TYR A 107 -9.36 11.60 -12.80
CA TYR A 107 -7.95 11.91 -12.57
C TYR A 107 -7.28 12.24 -13.90
N TRP A 108 -6.34 13.18 -13.88
CA TRP A 108 -5.55 13.57 -15.04
C TRP A 108 -4.17 14.04 -14.59
N ILE A 109 -3.20 14.05 -15.51
CA ILE A 109 -1.86 14.55 -15.22
C ILE A 109 -1.93 16.08 -15.09
N GLY A 110 -1.57 16.58 -13.90
CA GLY A 110 -1.55 18.01 -13.60
C GLY A 110 -0.48 18.35 -12.57
N ARG A 111 -0.61 19.49 -11.87
CA ARG A 111 0.35 19.91 -10.83
C ARG A 111 0.59 18.86 -9.76
N HIS A 112 -0.44 18.09 -9.39
CA HIS A 112 -0.34 17.01 -8.41
C HIS A 112 0.66 15.90 -8.81
N TRP A 113 0.86 15.69 -10.12
CA TRP A 113 1.78 14.69 -10.65
C TRP A 113 3.25 15.00 -10.34
N LYS A 114 3.62 16.28 -10.30
CA LYS A 114 4.98 16.70 -9.91
C LYS A 114 5.30 16.27 -8.47
N SER A 115 4.35 16.46 -7.56
CA SER A 115 4.47 16.01 -6.17
C SER A 115 4.54 14.49 -6.05
N ILE A 116 3.77 13.75 -6.87
CA ILE A 116 3.84 12.29 -6.89
C ILE A 116 5.26 11.82 -7.24
N ARG A 117 5.80 12.35 -8.34
CA ARG A 117 7.17 12.02 -8.79
C ARG A 117 8.24 12.38 -7.77
N GLU A 118 8.06 13.49 -7.05
CA GLU A 118 9.01 13.90 -6.02
C GLU A 118 9.03 12.96 -4.83
N VAL A 119 7.86 12.53 -4.35
CA VAL A 119 7.75 11.53 -3.29
C VAL A 119 8.42 10.23 -3.74
N LEU A 120 8.12 9.72 -4.94
CA LEU A 120 8.73 8.48 -5.44
C LEU A 120 10.26 8.57 -5.59
N ARG A 121 10.78 9.75 -5.98
CA ARG A 121 12.23 10.00 -6.00
C ARG A 121 12.84 9.89 -4.59
N ARG A 122 12.18 10.47 -3.57
CA ARG A 122 12.62 10.38 -2.18
C ARG A 122 12.54 8.96 -1.65
N VAL A 123 11.47 8.23 -1.96
CA VAL A 123 11.32 6.80 -1.63
C VAL A 123 12.53 6.00 -2.11
N ARG A 124 12.92 6.16 -3.38
CA ARG A 124 14.14 5.51 -3.93
C ARG A 124 15.42 5.87 -3.17
N SER A 125 15.57 7.12 -2.74
CA SER A 125 16.77 7.51 -1.97
C SER A 125 16.80 6.96 -0.54
N ILE A 126 15.63 6.61 0.02
CA ILE A 126 15.52 6.08 1.39
C ILE A 126 15.61 4.56 1.41
N ALA A 127 14.99 3.90 0.42
CA ALA A 127 15.00 2.45 0.33
C ALA A 127 16.43 1.96 0.14
N ARG A 128 16.91 1.15 1.10
CA ARG A 128 18.19 0.44 0.96
C ARG A 128 17.90 -0.95 0.39
N PRO A 129 18.72 -1.46 -0.55
CA PRO A 129 18.61 -2.86 -0.94
C PRO A 129 18.77 -3.72 0.32
N ARG A 130 17.84 -4.65 0.54
CA ARG A 130 18.01 -5.66 1.59
C ARG A 130 18.91 -6.74 1.02
N ASP A 131 20.14 -6.84 1.51
CA ASP A 131 20.97 -8.03 1.29
C ASP A 131 20.16 -9.26 1.72
N GLY A 132 19.99 -10.19 0.78
CA GLY A 132 18.96 -11.24 0.80
C GLY A 132 18.89 -12.08 2.08
N ARG A 133 18.07 -11.64 3.03
CA ARG A 133 17.59 -12.52 4.11
C ARG A 133 16.21 -13.05 3.74
N ASN A 134 16.24 -14.29 3.25
CA ASN A 134 15.12 -15.18 3.06
C ASN A 134 14.08 -15.00 4.16
N PHE A 135 12.83 -14.73 3.77
CA PHE A 135 11.71 -15.17 4.57
C PHE A 135 11.74 -16.70 4.55
N SER A 136 12.45 -17.28 5.51
CA SER A 136 12.33 -18.70 5.82
C SER A 136 10.86 -18.97 6.08
N GLN A 137 10.27 -19.80 5.23
CA GLN A 137 8.99 -20.44 5.47
C GLN A 137 9.03 -21.03 6.89
N ALA A 138 8.09 -20.61 7.72
CA ALA A 138 7.84 -21.23 9.01
C ALA A 138 6.49 -21.97 8.89
N GLY A 139 6.55 -23.29 8.97
CA GLY A 139 5.40 -24.19 9.05
C GLY A 139 5.12 -24.97 7.79
#